data_AF-A0A9D6C6W3-F1
#
_entry.id   AF-A0A9D6C6W3-F1
#
_cell.length_a   1.000
_cell.length_b   1.000
_cell.length_c   1.000
_cell.angle_alpha   90.00
_cell.angle_beta   90.00
_cell.angle_gamma   90.00
#
_symmetry.space_group_name_H-M   'P 1'
#
loop_
_entity.id
_entity.type
_entity.pdbx_description
1 polymer ?
#
loop_
_entity_poly.entity_id
_entity_poly.type
_entity_poly.pdbx_seq_one_letter_code
_entity_poly.pdbx_strand_id
1 'polypeptide(L)'
;MSGGLRADYERAVRALRDMAADLRAANHGPEAVARAVHAERRRLAAAFKARTPEPFRSRIRDRTRAVYGDELGPTVEMLRATGKSWEEITESACRPGSAAFVRNPAAP
;
A
#
# COMPACT_ATOMS: atom_id res chain seq x y z
N MET A 1 10.90 14.07 18.13
CA MET A 1 10.06 14.21 16.92
C MET A 1 10.10 12.94 16.07
N SER A 2 9.25 11.92 16.31
CA SER A 2 9.24 10.73 15.41
C SER A 2 7.95 9.87 15.40
N GLY A 3 6.83 10.32 15.99
CA GLY A 3 5.55 9.59 15.91
C GLY A 3 4.74 9.81 14.63
N GLY A 4 5.10 10.80 13.79
CA GLY A 4 4.21 11.34 12.75
C GLY A 4 4.17 10.56 11.44
N LEU A 5 5.33 10.26 10.82
CA LEU A 5 5.36 9.83 9.41
C LEU A 5 4.59 8.52 9.16
N ARG A 6 4.69 7.56 10.07
CA ARG A 6 3.94 6.30 9.96
C ARG A 6 2.45 6.52 10.17
N ALA A 7 2.07 7.29 11.19
CA ALA A 7 0.67 7.62 11.45
C ALA A 7 0.04 8.38 10.27
N ASP A 8 0.77 9.32 9.67
CA ASP A 8 0.36 10.08 8.49
C ASP A 8 0.12 9.15 7.28
N TYR A 9 1.02 8.19 7.05
CA TYR A 9 0.84 7.19 6.01
C TYR A 9 -0.38 6.31 6.27
N GLU A 10 -0.58 5.84 7.51
CA GLU A 10 -1.75 5.04 7.87
C GLU A 10 -3.07 5.81 7.67
N ARG A 11 -3.11 7.09 8.04
CA ARG A 11 -4.29 7.95 7.78
C ARG A 11 -4.54 8.11 6.29
N ALA A 12 -3.50 8.42 5.51
CA ALA A 12 -3.62 8.57 4.06
C ALA A 12 -4.12 7.29 3.38
N VAL A 13 -3.63 6.12 3.81
CA VAL A 13 -4.09 4.82 3.28
C VAL A 13 -5.55 4.55 3.66
N ARG A 14 -5.97 4.88 4.88
CA ARG A 14 -7.38 4.69 5.30
C ARG A 14 -8.33 5.62 4.54
N ALA A 15 -7.89 6.83 4.21
CA ALA A 15 -8.66 7.81 3.43
C ALA A 15 -8.93 7.36 1.98
N LEU A 16 -8.22 6.35 1.46
CA LEU A 16 -8.54 5.75 0.16
C LEU A 16 -9.94 5.13 0.11
N ARG A 17 -10.56 4.87 1.26
CA ARG A 17 -11.96 4.43 1.33
C ARG A 17 -12.91 5.48 0.77
N ASP A 18 -12.62 6.75 1.04
CA ASP A 18 -13.43 7.88 0.58
C ASP A 18 -13.30 8.00 -0.94
N MET A 19 -12.07 7.92 -1.47
CA MET A 19 -11.82 7.84 -2.92
C MET A 19 -12.57 6.67 -3.58
N ALA A 20 -12.57 5.49 -2.95
CA ALA A 20 -13.31 4.34 -3.47
C ALA A 20 -14.83 4.55 -3.44
N ALA A 21 -15.36 5.26 -2.43
CA ALA A 21 -16.77 5.60 -2.34
C ALA A 21 -17.16 6.61 -3.42
N ASP A 22 -16.35 7.66 -3.62
CA ASP A 22 -16.59 8.69 -4.64
C ASP A 22 -16.61 8.09 -6.05
N LEU A 23 -15.64 7.22 -6.38
CA LEU A 23 -15.60 6.56 -7.67
C LEU A 23 -16.81 5.66 -7.91
N ARG A 24 -17.29 4.95 -6.87
CA ARG A 24 -18.52 4.15 -6.97
C ARG A 24 -19.76 5.03 -7.15
N ALA A 25 -19.85 6.15 -6.44
CA ALA A 25 -20.95 7.11 -6.59
C ALA A 25 -20.98 7.73 -7.99
N ALA A 26 -19.81 7.86 -8.64
CA ALA A 26 -19.67 8.26 -10.03
C ALA A 26 -19.92 7.11 -11.04
N ASN A 27 -20.47 5.97 -10.60
CA ASN A 27 -20.79 4.79 -11.42
C ASN A 27 -19.58 4.11 -12.09
N HIS A 28 -18.36 4.27 -11.56
CA HIS A 28 -17.23 3.48 -12.04
C HIS A 28 -17.38 2.01 -11.65
N GLY A 29 -17.10 1.12 -12.61
CA GLY A 29 -17.11 -0.33 -12.38
C GLY A 29 -15.99 -0.81 -11.43
N PRO A 30 -16.11 -2.01 -10.85
CA PRO A 30 -15.17 -2.51 -9.85
C PRO A 30 -13.70 -2.51 -10.27
N GLU A 31 -13.40 -2.87 -11.52
CA GLU A 31 -12.03 -2.85 -12.05
C GLU A 31 -11.44 -1.43 -12.05
N ALA A 32 -12.20 -0.44 -12.53
CA ALA A 32 -11.74 0.94 -12.58
C ALA A 32 -11.48 1.48 -11.17
N VAL A 33 -12.37 1.19 -10.22
CA VAL A 33 -12.19 1.53 -8.80
C VAL A 33 -10.91 0.88 -8.25
N ALA A 34 -10.74 -0.42 -8.45
CA ALA A 34 -9.58 -1.16 -7.93
C ALA A 34 -8.25 -0.63 -8.49
N ARG A 35 -8.20 -0.36 -9.80
CA ARG A 35 -7.01 0.21 -10.46
C ARG A 35 -6.67 1.59 -9.92
N ALA A 36 -7.65 2.48 -9.83
CA ALA A 36 -7.44 3.84 -9.36
C ALA A 36 -6.97 3.87 -7.88
N VAL A 37 -7.67 3.13 -7.02
CA VAL A 37 -7.38 3.08 -5.58
C VAL A 37 -6.03 2.42 -5.31
N HIS A 38 -5.68 1.35 -6.02
CA HIS A 38 -4.38 0.69 -5.85
C HIS A 38 -3.23 1.52 -6.41
N ALA A 39 -3.42 2.21 -7.53
CA ALA A 39 -2.44 3.14 -8.07
C ALA A 39 -2.14 4.25 -7.06
N GLU A 40 -3.16 4.83 -6.45
CA GLU A 40 -3.01 5.86 -5.43
C GLU A 40 -2.32 5.30 -4.17
N ARG A 41 -2.65 4.08 -3.75
CA ARG A 41 -1.93 3.39 -2.68
C ARG A 41 -0.43 3.25 -2.97
N ARG A 42 -0.05 2.87 -4.20
CA ARG A 42 1.36 2.77 -4.61
C ARG A 42 2.03 4.14 -4.61
N ARG A 43 1.34 5.18 -5.07
CA ARG A 43 1.83 6.58 -5.04
C ARG A 43 2.13 7.04 -3.61
N LEU A 44 1.20 6.81 -2.69
CA LEU A 44 1.40 7.09 -1.26
C LEU A 44 2.60 6.31 -0.71
N ALA A 45 2.69 5.01 -0.98
CA ALA A 45 3.82 4.20 -0.51
C ALA A 45 5.18 4.73 -1.01
N ALA A 46 5.28 5.13 -2.28
CA ALA A 46 6.48 5.72 -2.84
C ALA A 46 6.84 7.06 -2.15
N ALA A 47 5.87 7.97 -2.03
CA ALA A 47 6.07 9.28 -1.42
C ALA A 47 6.52 9.19 0.05
N PHE A 48 5.93 8.27 0.82
CA PHE A 48 6.32 8.05 2.21
C PHE A 48 7.68 7.34 2.34
N LYS A 49 7.99 6.35 1.49
CA LYS A 49 9.33 5.73 1.44
C LYS A 49 10.42 6.77 1.16
N ALA A 50 10.17 7.71 0.26
CA ALA A 50 11.10 8.81 -0.05
C ALA A 50 11.32 9.79 1.12
N ARG A 51 10.40 9.85 2.08
CA ARG A 51 10.51 10.66 3.31
C ARG A 51 11.07 9.89 4.50
N THR A 52 11.07 8.55 4.44
CA THR A 52 11.66 7.70 5.47
C THR A 52 13.18 7.90 5.49
N PRO A 53 13.82 8.14 6.66
CA PRO A 53 15.27 8.28 6.76
C PRO A 53 16.00 6.94 6.57
N GLU A 54 17.27 6.99 6.18
CA GLU A 54 18.14 5.82 6.21
C GLU A 54 18.52 5.43 7.65
N PRO A 55 18.80 4.15 7.94
CA PRO A 55 18.80 2.99 7.02
C PRO A 55 17.41 2.37 6.80
N PHE A 56 16.35 2.95 7.38
CA PHE A 56 15.01 2.35 7.36
C PHE A 56 14.41 2.29 5.95
N ARG A 57 14.66 3.31 5.12
CA ARG A 57 14.22 3.34 3.72
C ARG A 57 14.78 2.17 2.93
N SER A 58 16.10 1.98 2.95
CA SER A 58 16.74 0.88 2.22
C SER A 58 16.25 -0.48 2.72
N ARG A 59 16.14 -0.69 4.04
CA ARG A 59 15.58 -1.93 4.61
C ARG A 59 14.15 -2.23 4.14
N ILE A 60 13.29 -1.21 4.09
CA ILE A 60 11.92 -1.35 3.60
C ILE A 60 11.90 -1.70 2.12
N ARG A 61 12.72 -1.04 1.29
CA ARG A 61 12.82 -1.32 -0.16
C ARG A 61 13.29 -2.74 -0.40
N ASP A 62 14.40 -3.14 0.23
CA ASP A 62 15.03 -4.44 0.00
C ASP A 62 14.10 -5.59 0.42
N ARG A 63 13.40 -5.44 1.55
CA ARG A 63 12.35 -6.39 1.96
C ARG A 63 11.18 -6.42 0.98
N THR A 64 10.69 -5.26 0.53
CA THR A 64 9.56 -5.22 -0.43
C THR A 64 9.94 -5.97 -1.71
N ARG A 65 11.15 -5.73 -2.21
CA ARG A 65 11.70 -6.40 -3.39
C ARG A 65 11.88 -7.90 -3.17
N ALA A 66 12.38 -8.33 -2.00
CA ALA A 66 12.54 -9.74 -1.69
C ALA A 66 11.21 -10.52 -1.65
N VAL A 67 10.13 -9.89 -1.19
CA VAL A 67 8.80 -10.54 -1.09
C VAL A 67 8.03 -10.52 -2.41
N TYR A 68 8.07 -9.40 -3.13
CA TYR A 68 7.19 -9.17 -4.28
C TYR A 68 7.93 -9.10 -5.63
N GLY A 69 9.25 -9.01 -5.64
CA GLY A 69 10.03 -8.70 -6.85
C GLY A 69 9.89 -7.24 -7.32
N ASP A 70 9.12 -6.41 -6.62
CA ASP A 70 8.83 -5.01 -6.95
C ASP A 70 9.18 -4.11 -5.74
N GLU A 71 9.79 -2.95 -5.99
CA GLU A 71 10.28 -2.05 -4.93
C GLU A 71 9.18 -1.31 -4.17
N LEU A 72 7.99 -1.19 -4.76
CA LEU A 72 6.82 -0.52 -4.20
C LEU A 72 5.79 -1.53 -3.64
N GLY A 73 5.81 -2.77 -4.12
CA GLY A 73 4.92 -3.87 -3.70
C GLY A 73 4.19 -4.48 -4.90
N PRO A 74 3.20 -5.35 -4.69
CA PRO A 74 2.53 -6.01 -5.80
C PRO A 74 1.80 -5.00 -6.71
N THR A 75 1.81 -5.24 -8.02
CA THR A 75 0.95 -4.51 -8.98
C THR A 75 -0.50 -5.01 -8.88
N VAL A 76 -1.44 -4.29 -9.50
CA VAL A 76 -2.83 -4.76 -9.60
C VAL A 76 -2.89 -6.11 -10.32
N GLU A 77 -2.09 -6.24 -11.37
CA GLU A 77 -1.99 -7.42 -12.22
C GLU A 77 -1.46 -8.63 -11.42
N MET A 78 -0.44 -8.43 -10.58
CA MET A 78 0.04 -9.48 -9.68
C MET A 78 -1.06 -9.94 -8.71
N LEU A 79 -1.81 -9.00 -8.13
CA LEU A 79 -2.91 -9.34 -7.22
C LEU A 79 -4.03 -10.09 -7.95
N ARG A 80 -4.36 -9.70 -9.18
CA ARG A 80 -5.32 -10.42 -10.03
C ARG A 80 -4.84 -11.82 -10.38
N ALA A 81 -3.55 -11.98 -10.69
CA ALA A 81 -2.94 -13.28 -10.96
C ALA A 81 -2.97 -14.22 -9.74
N THR A 82 -2.96 -13.68 -8.51
CA THR A 82 -3.16 -14.48 -7.28
C THR A 82 -4.63 -14.84 -6.99
N GLY A 83 -5.56 -14.46 -7.86
CA GLY A 83 -6.98 -14.79 -7.73
C GLY A 83 -7.84 -13.78 -6.95
N LYS A 84 -7.28 -12.64 -6.51
CA LYS A 84 -8.07 -11.62 -5.82
C LYS A 84 -9.08 -10.96 -6.75
N SER A 85 -10.31 -10.79 -6.29
CA SER A 85 -11.33 -9.95 -6.93
C SER A 85 -10.95 -8.47 -6.94
N TRP A 86 -11.64 -7.67 -7.75
CA TRP A 86 -11.45 -6.22 -7.80
C TRP A 86 -11.84 -5.54 -6.48
N GLU A 87 -12.88 -6.05 -5.84
CA GLU A 87 -13.36 -5.62 -4.53
C GLU A 87 -12.31 -5.90 -3.45
N GLU A 88 -11.74 -7.11 -3.41
CA GLU A 88 -10.67 -7.46 -2.48
C GLU A 88 -9.40 -6.64 -2.68
N ILE A 89 -9.07 -6.29 -3.93
CA ILE A 89 -7.93 -5.40 -4.24
C ILE A 89 -8.21 -4.00 -3.68
N THR A 90 -9.40 -3.45 -3.94
CA THR A 90 -9.82 -2.14 -3.42
C THR A 90 -9.77 -2.12 -1.89
N GLU A 91 -10.33 -3.14 -1.25
CA GLU A 91 -10.36 -3.25 0.20
C GLU A 91 -8.95 -3.39 0.79
N SER A 92 -8.10 -4.23 0.18
CA SER A 92 -6.71 -4.41 0.58
C SER A 92 -5.90 -3.11 0.46
N ALA A 93 -6.11 -2.34 -0.62
CA ALA A 93 -5.42 -1.08 -0.85
C ALA A 93 -5.74 -0.04 0.24
N CYS A 94 -6.94 -0.08 0.81
CA CYS A 94 -7.40 0.79 1.90
C CYS A 94 -6.93 0.36 3.31
N ARG A 95 -6.23 -0.77 3.44
CA ARG A 95 -5.72 -1.27 4.72
C ARG A 95 -4.22 -1.01 4.83
N PRO A 96 -3.74 -0.23 5.80
CA PRO A 96 -2.31 -0.11 6.02
C PRO A 96 -1.76 -1.48 6.43
N GLY A 97 -0.63 -1.90 5.83
CA GLY A 97 0.06 -3.13 6.28
C GLY A 97 0.49 -3.00 7.73
N SER A 98 0.60 -4.12 8.47
CA SER A 98 0.93 -4.04 9.90
C SER A 98 2.37 -3.59 10.14
N ALA A 99 2.59 -2.77 11.18
CA ALA A 99 3.92 -2.33 11.58
C ALA A 99 4.82 -3.49 12.08
N ALA A 100 4.21 -4.63 12.44
CA ALA A 100 4.92 -5.86 12.80
C ALA A 100 5.79 -6.41 11.65
N PHE A 101 5.50 -6.08 10.39
CA PHE A 101 6.38 -6.40 9.26
C PHE A 101 7.71 -5.62 9.25
N VAL A 102 7.86 -4.62 10.14
CA VAL A 102 9.13 -3.91 10.39
C VAL A 102 9.85 -4.46 11.64
N ARG A 103 9.19 -5.31 12.46
CA ARG A 103 9.88 -6.06 13.51
C ARG A 103 10.67 -7.20 12.88
N ASN A 104 11.97 -7.14 13.12
CA ASN A 104 13.02 -8.07 12.73
C ASN A 104 12.72 -9.52 13.18
N PRO A 105 12.66 -10.54 12.30
CA PRO A 105 12.96 -11.91 12.70
C PRO A 105 14.47 -12.13 12.57
N ALA A 106 15.24 -11.47 13.43
CA ALA A 106 16.62 -11.86 13.72
C ALA A 106 16.92 -11.47 15.16
N ALA A 107 16.47 -12.33 16.08
CA ALA A 107 17.16 -12.71 17.31
C ALA A 107 16.24 -13.61 18.16
N PRO A 108 16.73 -14.68 18.79
CA PRO A 108 17.88 -15.52 18.47
C PRO A 108 17.54 -16.63 17.45
#